data_AF-B3U1P4-F1
#
_entry.id   AF-B3U1P4-F1
#
_cell.length_a   1.000
_cell.length_b   1.000
_cell.length_c   1.000
_cell.angle_alpha   90.00
_cell.angle_beta   90.00
_cell.angle_gamma   90.00
#
_symmetry.space_group_name_H-M   'P 1'
#
loop_
_entity.id
_entity.type
_entity.pdbx_description
1 polymer ?
#
loop_
_entity_poly.entity_id
_entity_poly.type
_entity_poly.pdbx_seq_one_letter_code
_entity_poly.pdbx_strand_id
1 'polypeptide(L)'
;NVEMGERVAKQLLQLDPGNAGAYVLMSNIYAASGKWESSASVQELRLQRGVKKQPGCSWIEVNKQLHSFAAGDLSHPQKAGILEELERLFGLIKVAGYVPDTSFVLHDVDENKKEVRLCHHSEKLAIAFGLISTPPGTPLRIF
;
A
#
# COMPACT_ATOMS: atom_id res chain seq x y z
N ASN A 1 20.67 9.60 -6.98
CA ASN A 1 19.96 8.58 -7.78
C ASN A 1 18.90 9.12 -8.75
N VAL A 2 18.50 10.41 -8.68
CA VAL A 2 17.44 10.96 -9.56
C VAL A 2 17.82 10.90 -11.05
N GLU A 3 18.99 11.40 -11.45
CA GLU A 3 19.41 11.44 -12.86
C GLU A 3 19.47 10.05 -13.51
N MET A 4 19.96 9.05 -12.77
CA MET A 4 19.96 7.66 -13.23
C MET A 4 18.53 7.13 -13.39
N GLY A 5 17.65 7.42 -12.42
CA GLY A 5 16.23 7.07 -12.49
C GLY A 5 15.54 7.68 -13.70
N GLU A 6 15.77 8.96 -13.98
CA GLU A 6 15.24 9.66 -15.15
C GLU A 6 15.68 9.00 -16.46
N ARG A 7 16.98 8.67 -16.56
CA ARG A 7 17.54 8.04 -17.75
C ARG A 7 16.91 6.67 -18.02
N VAL A 8 16.82 5.83 -17.00
CA VAL A 8 16.23 4.48 -17.11
C VAL A 8 14.73 4.55 -17.37
N ALA A 9 14.00 5.38 -16.62
CA ALA A 9 12.56 5.54 -16.80
C ALA A 9 12.22 6.08 -18.21
N LYS A 10 13.01 7.02 -18.73
CA LYS A 10 12.84 7.53 -20.09
C LYS A 10 13.02 6.43 -21.15
N GLN A 11 14.07 5.62 -21.04
CA GLN A 11 14.29 4.50 -21.97
C GLN A 11 13.16 3.47 -21.88
N LEU A 12 12.75 3.10 -20.66
CA LEU A 12 11.69 2.13 -20.45
C LEU A 12 10.34 2.63 -20.99
N LEU A 13 9.99 3.90 -20.77
CA LEU A 13 8.74 4.50 -21.26
C LEU A 13 8.75 4.80 -22.76
N GLN A 14 9.92 4.86 -23.40
CA GLN A 14 10.03 4.90 -24.86
C GLN A 14 9.73 3.53 -25.47
N LEU A 15 10.15 2.45 -24.82
CA LEU A 15 9.91 1.08 -25.26
C LEU A 15 8.49 0.60 -24.94
N ASP A 16 8.01 0.91 -23.73
CA ASP A 16 6.69 0.56 -23.22
C ASP A 16 6.05 1.79 -22.53
N PRO A 17 5.31 2.61 -23.30
CA PRO A 17 4.60 3.77 -22.74
C PRO A 17 3.54 3.41 -21.69
N GLY A 18 3.09 2.15 -21.67
CA GLY A 18 2.10 1.60 -20.76
C GLY A 18 2.68 1.08 -19.44
N ASN A 19 3.99 1.18 -19.23
CA ASN A 19 4.65 0.61 -18.07
C ASN A 19 4.31 1.35 -16.76
N ALA A 20 3.27 0.90 -16.06
CA ALA A 20 2.84 1.49 -14.79
C ALA A 20 3.96 1.52 -13.73
N GLY A 21 4.82 0.49 -13.72
CA GLY A 21 5.95 0.38 -12.80
C GLY A 21 6.96 1.52 -12.98
N ALA A 22 7.29 1.87 -14.23
CA ALA A 22 8.21 2.95 -14.56
C ALA A 22 7.73 4.31 -14.01
N TYR A 23 6.46 4.64 -14.21
CA TYR A 23 5.88 5.88 -13.65
C TYR A 23 5.90 5.88 -12.12
N VAL A 24 5.51 4.77 -11.49
CA VAL A 24 5.47 4.65 -10.03
C VAL A 24 6.86 4.79 -9.43
N LEU A 25 7.85 4.09 -9.97
CA LEU A 25 9.24 4.17 -9.50
C LEU A 25 9.81 5.57 -9.69
N MET A 26 9.53 6.22 -10.82
CA MET A 26 10.00 7.58 -11.07
C MET A 26 9.38 8.59 -10.10
N SER A 27 8.07 8.49 -9.85
CA SER A 27 7.36 9.29 -8.85
C SER A 27 7.93 9.06 -7.44
N ASN A 28 8.25 7.82 -7.07
CA ASN A 28 8.89 7.49 -5.81
C ASN A 28 10.31 8.09 -5.69
N ILE A 29 11.13 8.02 -6.75
CA ILE A 29 12.48 8.60 -6.77
C ILE A 29 12.43 10.12 -6.56
N TYR A 30 11.47 10.79 -7.19
CA TYR A 30 11.25 12.23 -6.99
C TYR A 30 10.78 12.55 -5.57
N ALA A 31 9.80 11.82 -5.05
CA ALA A 31 9.28 12.01 -3.69
C ALA A 31 10.38 11.79 -2.63
N ALA A 32 11.17 10.72 -2.75
CA ALA A 32 12.30 10.44 -1.85
C ALA A 32 13.40 11.51 -1.90
N SER A 33 13.44 12.34 -2.95
CA SER A 33 14.37 13.46 -3.10
C SER A 33 13.74 14.81 -2.78
N GLY A 34 12.53 14.84 -2.20
CA GLY A 34 11.80 16.07 -1.87
C GLY A 34 11.23 16.83 -3.09
N LYS A 35 11.28 16.25 -4.29
CA LYS A 35 10.79 16.85 -5.54
C LYS A 35 9.31 16.54 -5.74
N TRP A 36 8.46 17.05 -4.86
CA TRP A 36 7.03 16.74 -4.83
C TRP A 36 6.29 17.15 -6.11
N GLU A 37 6.59 18.32 -6.67
CA GLU A 37 6.02 18.79 -7.94
C GLU A 37 6.34 17.81 -9.08
N SER A 38 7.60 17.38 -9.19
CA SER A 38 8.01 16.41 -10.23
C SER A 38 7.34 15.05 -10.05
N SER A 39 7.14 14.61 -8.81
CA SER A 39 6.37 13.40 -8.50
C SER A 39 4.91 13.53 -8.95
N ALA A 40 4.27 14.68 -8.68
CA ALA A 40 2.92 14.97 -9.11
C ALA A 40 2.78 15.03 -10.64
N SER A 41 3.73 15.65 -11.34
CA SER A 41 3.74 15.69 -12.81
C SER A 41 3.86 14.29 -13.45
N VAL A 42 4.68 13.39 -12.88
CA VAL A 42 4.78 12.00 -13.36
C VAL A 42 3.46 11.25 -13.14
N GLN A 43 2.81 11.46 -11.99
CA GLN A 43 1.52 10.87 -11.69
C GLN A 43 0.43 11.38 -12.65
N GLU A 44 0.41 12.68 -12.92
CA GLU A 44 -0.51 13.29 -13.87
C GLU A 44 -0.32 12.72 -15.28
N LEU A 45 0.94 12.66 -15.76
CA LEU A 45 1.28 12.07 -17.06
C LEU A 45 0.80 10.62 -17.16
N ARG A 46 0.98 9.82 -16.11
CA ARG A 46 0.50 8.43 -16.04
C ARG A 46 -1.01 8.36 -16.22
N LEU A 47 -1.75 9.23 -15.53
CA LEU A 47 -3.22 9.29 -15.59
C LEU A 47 -3.72 9.78 -16.95
N GLN A 48 -3.11 10.83 -17.52
CA GLN A 48 -3.42 11.34 -18.86
C GLN A 48 -3.24 10.26 -19.94
N ARG A 49 -2.25 9.38 -19.77
CA ARG A 49 -2.01 8.22 -20.66
C ARG A 49 -2.90 7.01 -20.36
N GLY A 50 -3.81 7.10 -19.39
CA GLY A 50 -4.71 6.01 -19.00
C GLY A 50 -4.00 4.81 -18.35
N VAL A 51 -2.75 4.96 -17.92
CA VAL A 51 -1.94 3.85 -17.40
C VAL A 51 -2.36 3.54 -15.97
N LYS A 52 -3.04 2.41 -15.77
CA LYS A 52 -3.49 1.97 -14.43
C LYS A 52 -2.39 1.12 -13.77
N LYS A 53 -2.03 1.49 -12.54
CA LYS A 53 -1.26 0.61 -11.64
C LYS A 53 -2.22 -0.43 -11.05
N GLN A 54 -1.83 -1.70 -11.06
CA GLN A 54 -2.49 -2.69 -10.22
C GLN A 54 -2.04 -2.50 -8.76
N PRO A 55 -2.97 -2.27 -7.82
CA PRO A 55 -2.62 -2.20 -6.41
C PRO A 55 -2.07 -3.55 -5.96
N GLY A 56 -1.17 -3.53 -4.97
CA GLY A 56 -0.81 -4.75 -4.25
C GLY A 56 -2.07 -5.29 -3.58
N CYS A 57 -2.27 -6.60 -3.67
CA CYS A 57 -3.32 -7.30 -2.96
C CYS A 57 -2.70 -8.39 -2.09
N SER A 58 -3.38 -8.68 -1.00
CA SER A 58 -3.08 -9.84 -0.17
C SER A 58 -4.34 -10.67 -0.04
N TRP A 59 -4.21 -11.97 0.11
CA TRP A 59 -5.36 -12.83 0.32
C TRP A 59 -5.14 -13.88 1.40
N ILE A 60 -6.25 -14.34 1.96
CA ILE A 60 -6.31 -15.34 3.01
C ILE A 60 -7.48 -16.29 2.73
N GLU A 61 -7.28 -17.56 3.03
CA GLU A 61 -8.34 -18.56 3.00
C GLU A 61 -8.93 -18.75 4.41
N VAL A 62 -10.24 -18.51 4.56
CA VAL A 62 -10.99 -18.75 5.79
C VAL A 62 -12.25 -19.52 5.43
N ASN A 63 -12.55 -20.60 6.15
CA ASN A 63 -13.73 -21.44 5.90
C ASN A 63 -13.86 -21.90 4.43
N LYS A 64 -12.74 -22.23 3.78
CA LYS A 64 -12.64 -22.61 2.36
C LYS A 64 -13.09 -21.52 1.37
N GLN A 65 -13.14 -20.27 1.82
CA GLN A 65 -13.41 -19.11 0.99
C GLN A 65 -12.16 -18.23 0.92
N LEU A 66 -11.87 -17.74 -0.28
CA LEU A 66 -10.77 -16.84 -0.52
C LEU A 66 -11.24 -15.39 -0.31
N HIS A 67 -10.56 -14.67 0.58
CA HIS A 67 -10.81 -13.26 0.84
C HIS A 67 -9.61 -12.44 0.39
N SER A 68 -9.83 -11.50 -0.53
CA SER A 68 -8.79 -10.61 -1.05
C SER A 68 -8.93 -9.21 -0.46
N PHE A 69 -7.80 -8.60 -0.12
CA PHE A 69 -7.72 -7.24 0.38
C PHE A 69 -6.76 -6.45 -0.49
N ALA A 70 -7.14 -5.23 -0.85
CA ALA A 70 -6.25 -4.25 -1.47
C ALA A 70 -6.22 -3.00 -0.60
N ALA A 71 -5.08 -2.30 -0.58
CA ALA A 71 -4.97 -1.03 0.15
C ALA A 71 -6.03 -0.03 -0.34
N GLY A 72 -6.89 0.44 0.56
CA GLY A 72 -7.98 1.35 0.25
C GLY A 72 -9.26 0.70 -0.30
N ASP A 73 -9.32 -0.63 -0.42
CA ASP A 73 -10.56 -1.34 -0.76
C ASP A 73 -11.53 -1.34 0.42
N LEU A 74 -12.79 -0.99 0.14
CA LEU A 74 -13.86 -0.85 1.13
C LEU A 74 -15.02 -1.80 0.86
N SER A 75 -14.89 -2.73 -0.09
CA SER A 75 -15.98 -3.59 -0.56
C SER A 75 -16.28 -4.78 0.34
N HIS A 76 -15.37 -5.14 1.26
CA HIS A 76 -15.53 -6.34 2.08
C HIS A 76 -16.74 -6.23 3.05
N PRO A 77 -17.65 -7.21 3.12
CA PRO A 77 -18.85 -7.14 3.96
C PRO A 77 -18.56 -6.93 5.45
N GLN A 78 -17.46 -7.51 5.96
CA GLN A 78 -17.03 -7.40 7.36
C GLN A 78 -16.06 -6.25 7.62
N LYS A 79 -15.91 -5.29 6.70
CA LYS A 79 -14.93 -4.20 6.80
C LYS A 79 -14.92 -3.50 8.15
N ALA A 80 -16.08 -3.17 8.71
CA ALA A 80 -16.16 -2.45 9.98
C ALA A 80 -15.42 -3.20 11.11
N GLY A 81 -15.69 -4.50 11.28
CA GLY A 81 -15.01 -5.32 12.28
C GLY A 81 -13.52 -5.54 12.00
N ILE A 82 -13.13 -5.60 10.71
CA ILE A 82 -11.72 -5.68 10.33
C ILE A 82 -10.97 -4.41 10.74
N LEU A 83 -11.54 -3.23 10.50
CA LEU A 83 -10.95 -1.95 10.86
C LEU A 83 -10.87 -1.77 12.38
N GLU A 84 -11.92 -2.15 13.10
CA GLU A 84 -11.94 -2.11 14.57
C GLU A 84 -10.85 -3.02 15.17
N GLU A 85 -10.72 -4.25 14.67
CA GLU A 85 -9.66 -5.16 15.12
C GLU A 85 -8.26 -4.63 14.78
N LEU A 86 -8.11 -4.04 13.61
CA LEU A 86 -6.85 -3.42 13.19
C LEU A 86 -6.46 -2.25 14.10
N GLU A 87 -7.40 -1.37 14.44
CA GLU A 87 -7.19 -0.27 15.40
C GLU A 87 -6.77 -0.82 16.77
N ARG A 88 -7.47 -1.85 17.27
CA ARG A 88 -7.15 -2.52 18.53
C ARG A 88 -5.73 -3.09 18.53
N LEU A 89 -5.35 -3.84 17.50
CA LEU A 89 -4.03 -4.44 17.35
C LEU A 89 -2.93 -3.37 17.26
N PHE A 90 -3.18 -2.30 16.52
CA PHE A 90 -2.22 -1.22 16.37
C PHE A 90 -2.03 -0.43 17.67
N GLY A 91 -3.09 -0.26 18.46
CA GLY A 91 -2.99 0.28 19.81
C GLY A 91 -2.12 -0.61 20.71
N LEU A 92 -2.35 -1.93 20.71
CA LEU A 92 -1.58 -2.87 21.51
C LEU A 92 -0.10 -2.93 21.13
N ILE A 93 0.21 -2.98 19.83
CA ILE A 93 1.61 -3.08 19.39
C ILE A 93 2.38 -1.79 19.68
N LYS A 94 1.73 -0.63 19.62
CA LYS A 94 2.31 0.65 20.05
C LYS A 94 2.62 0.68 21.54
N VAL A 95 1.71 0.19 22.38
CA VAL A 95 1.96 0.03 23.83
C VAL A 95 3.11 -0.93 24.10
N ALA A 96 3.28 -1.96 23.27
CA ALA A 96 4.41 -2.87 23.32
C ALA A 96 5.74 -2.28 22.79
N GLY A 97 5.74 -1.01 22.35
CA GLY A 97 6.94 -0.28 21.93
C GLY A 97 7.19 -0.25 20.42
N TYR A 98 6.25 -0.70 19.59
CA TYR A 98 6.39 -0.58 18.14
C TYR A 98 6.28 0.88 17.68
N VAL A 99 7.28 1.31 16.91
CA VAL A 99 7.32 2.60 16.24
C VAL A 99 7.13 2.37 14.74
N PRO A 100 6.05 2.89 14.11
CA PRO A 100 5.83 2.75 12.67
C PRO A 100 6.95 3.42 11.87
N ASP A 101 7.51 2.72 10.88
CA ASP A 101 8.43 3.31 9.91
C ASP A 101 7.65 3.94 8.75
N THR A 102 7.54 5.26 8.77
CA THR A 102 6.83 6.08 7.78
C THR A 102 7.71 6.54 6.62
N SER A 103 9.01 6.22 6.64
CA SER A 103 9.96 6.66 5.61
C SER A 103 9.59 6.18 4.20
N PHE A 104 8.85 5.07 4.10
CA PHE A 104 8.36 4.51 2.85
C PHE A 104 6.98 5.01 2.41
N VAL A 105 6.31 5.85 3.22
CA VAL A 105 5.07 6.52 2.79
C VAL A 105 5.43 7.80 2.04
N LEU A 106 5.74 7.62 0.76
CA LEU A 106 6.19 8.67 -0.17
C LEU A 106 5.07 9.60 -0.65
N HIS A 107 4.24 10.06 0.28
CA HIS A 107 3.19 11.04 0.03
C HIS A 107 3.39 12.23 0.95
N ASP A 108 3.14 13.43 0.42
CA ASP A 108 3.16 14.68 1.16
C ASP A 108 1.87 14.81 1.99
N VAL A 109 1.84 14.10 3.13
CA VAL A 109 0.74 14.13 4.11
C VAL A 109 1.31 14.11 5.51
N ASP A 110 0.53 14.62 6.47
CA ASP A 110 0.90 14.64 7.89
C ASP A 110 1.30 13.25 8.41
N GLU A 111 2.19 13.22 9.39
CA GLU A 111 2.75 11.99 9.95
C GLU A 111 1.66 11.01 10.44
N ASN A 112 0.63 11.53 11.11
CA ASN A 112 -0.54 10.74 11.54
C ASN A 112 -1.25 10.08 10.35
N LYS A 113 -1.33 10.74 9.19
CA LYS A 113 -1.94 10.19 7.98
C LYS A 113 -1.05 9.13 7.34
N LYS A 114 0.28 9.24 7.46
CA LYS A 114 1.21 8.20 7.00
C LYS A 114 1.08 6.94 7.85
N GLU A 115 1.00 7.08 9.16
CA GLU A 115 0.76 5.94 10.07
C GLU A 115 -0.57 5.24 9.78
N VAL A 116 -1.65 6.01 9.58
CA VAL A 116 -2.95 5.45 9.22
C VAL A 116 -2.84 4.66 7.91
N ARG A 117 -2.17 5.19 6.88
CA ARG A 117 -1.97 4.47 5.61
C ARG A 117 -1.19 3.17 5.80
N LEU A 118 -0.11 3.18 6.58
CA LEU A 118 0.65 1.97 6.92
C LEU A 118 -0.20 0.95 7.64
N CYS A 119 -1.12 1.38 8.50
CA CYS A 119 -2.02 0.50 9.21
C CYS A 119 -2.94 -0.25 8.24
N HIS A 120 -3.42 0.43 7.19
CA HIS A 120 -4.36 -0.10 6.19
C HIS A 120 -3.70 -0.87 5.03
N HIS A 121 -2.52 -1.45 5.24
CA HIS A 121 -1.91 -2.35 4.26
C HIS A 121 -2.73 -3.63 4.08
N SER A 122 -2.74 -4.19 2.87
CA SER A 122 -3.58 -5.35 2.52
C SER A 122 -3.27 -6.57 3.39
N GLU A 123 -2.01 -6.78 3.76
CA GLU A 123 -1.58 -7.87 4.63
C GLU A 123 -2.17 -7.72 6.04
N LYS A 124 -2.17 -6.50 6.58
CA LYS A 124 -2.70 -6.21 7.92
C LYS A 124 -4.21 -6.35 7.97
N LEU A 125 -4.90 -5.94 6.91
CA LEU A 125 -6.33 -6.17 6.75
C LEU A 125 -6.65 -7.67 6.69
N ALA A 126 -5.86 -8.45 5.95
CA ALA A 126 -6.03 -9.91 5.87
C ALA A 126 -5.79 -10.61 7.22
N ILE A 127 -4.78 -10.17 7.98
CA ILE A 127 -4.52 -10.66 9.34
C ILE A 127 -5.68 -10.34 10.28
N ALA A 128 -6.13 -9.07 10.31
CA ALA A 128 -7.26 -8.65 11.16
C ALA A 128 -8.53 -9.44 10.82
N PHE A 129 -8.82 -9.64 9.53
CA PHE A 129 -9.91 -10.51 9.09
C PHE A 129 -9.76 -11.95 9.57
N GLY A 130 -8.56 -12.54 9.44
CA GLY A 130 -8.28 -13.89 9.92
C GLY A 130 -8.50 -14.03 11.43
N LEU A 131 -8.11 -13.03 12.22
CA LEU A 131 -8.27 -13.03 13.68
C LEU A 131 -9.74 -12.95 14.11
N ILE A 132 -10.57 -12.11 13.48
CA ILE A 132 -12.00 -12.03 13.83
C ILE A 132 -12.82 -13.22 13.29
N SER A 133 -12.28 -13.96 12.32
CA SER A 133 -13.04 -14.99 11.58
C SER A 133 -12.60 -16.42 11.90
N THR A 134 -11.60 -16.61 12.77
CA THR A 134 -11.09 -17.94 13.15
C THR A 134 -10.91 -18.09 14.67
N PRO A 135 -11.00 -19.32 15.20
CA PRO A 135 -10.73 -19.56 16.62
C PRO A 135 -9.29 -19.26 17.04
N PRO A 136 -9.04 -18.91 18.32
CA PRO A 136 -7.69 -18.76 18.85
C PRO A 136 -6.80 -19.99 18.59
N GLY A 137 -5.55 -19.75 18.18
CA GLY A 137 -4.60 -20.80 17.85
C GLY A 137 -4.70 -21.33 16.41
N THR A 138 -5.67 -20.87 15.61
CA THR A 138 -5.74 -21.18 14.18
C THR A 138 -4.53 -20.56 13.45
N PRO A 139 -3.73 -21.36 12.70
CA PRO A 139 -2.70 -20.80 11.84
C PRO A 139 -3.30 -19.99 10.69
N LEU A 140 -2.86 -18.73 10.56
CA LEU A 140 -3.25 -17.87 9.44
C LEU A 140 -2.15 -17.89 8.37
N ARG A 141 -2.55 -18.00 7.10
CA ARG A 141 -1.65 -17.92 5.95
C ARG A 141 -2.06 -16.74 5.07
N ILE A 142 -1.15 -15.78 4.90
CA ILE A 142 -1.33 -14.60 4.07
C ILE A 142 -0.43 -14.76 2.85
N PHE A 143 -0.98 -14.47 1.68
CA PHE A 143 -0.28 -14.50 0.40
C PHE A 143 -0.31 -13.12 -0.24
#